data_AF-W3Y074-F1
#
_entry.id   AF-W3Y074-F1
#
_cell.length_a   1.000
_cell.length_b   1.000
_cell.length_c   1.000
_cell.angle_alpha   90.00
_cell.angle_beta   90.00
_cell.angle_gamma   90.00
#
_symmetry.space_group_name_H-M   'P 1'
#
loop_
_entity.id
_entity.type
_entity.pdbx_description
1 polymer ?
#
loop_
_entity_poly.entity_id
_entity_poly.type
_entity_poly.pdbx_seq_one_letter_code
_entity_poly.pdbx_strand_id
1 'polypeptide(L)'
;MLAFMKVLQPKTVEEAYELAVKNKTAPMLAGGCWLRLGRRTWPAVIDMAGLDLRYVKEEDNEFVIGAMATQGDVERFEPLQTFCGGAVVKGVKEILGIQFRNMATMGGSVASKFGFSDIIPALLAVHADIVTFKGGRMSMQDYMNYRERDILVEIRIPKAEVSVAIEALRISRGDFPILTGSIRRDDKGVELYIGTRPGVPQLAPKASAVLSEKGADGVKEAALLASEELVYQKNSHASKEYRMEMVKAMVQRLSGEVLQ
;
A
#
# COMPACT_ATOMS: atom_id res chain seq x y z
N MET A 1 13.04 -6.58 20.23
CA MET A 1 14.12 -5.70 19.75
C MET A 1 14.52 -6.22 18.38
N LEU A 2 14.71 -5.35 17.38
CA LEU A 2 15.28 -5.81 16.10
C LEU A 2 16.71 -6.29 16.37
N ALA A 3 17.01 -7.55 16.05
CA ALA A 3 18.28 -8.16 16.39
C ALA A 3 18.95 -8.72 15.13
N PHE A 4 20.20 -8.35 14.91
CA PHE A 4 21.01 -8.88 13.82
C PHE A 4 22.49 -8.91 14.19
N MET A 5 23.24 -9.84 13.60
CA MET A 5 24.68 -10.02 13.89
C MET A 5 25.58 -9.17 12.99
N LYS A 6 25.17 -8.94 11.73
CA LYS A 6 25.95 -8.23 10.72
C LYS A 6 25.09 -7.25 9.92
N VAL A 7 25.65 -6.09 9.60
CA VAL A 7 25.08 -5.14 8.63
C VAL A 7 25.93 -5.17 7.37
N LEU A 8 25.28 -5.32 6.22
CA LEU A 8 25.89 -5.24 4.89
C LEU A 8 25.49 -3.90 4.28
N GLN A 9 26.45 -3.07 3.87
CA GLN A 9 26.21 -1.70 3.44
C GLN A 9 26.64 -1.49 1.99
N PRO A 10 25.82 -1.93 1.02
CA PRO A 10 26.08 -1.69 -0.40
C PRO A 10 26.17 -0.19 -0.70
N LYS A 11 26.94 0.14 -1.75
CA LYS A 11 27.06 1.51 -2.28
C LYS A 11 26.19 1.74 -3.50
N THR A 12 25.73 0.68 -4.16
CA THR A 12 24.85 0.77 -5.32
C THR A 12 23.71 -0.23 -5.24
N VAL A 13 22.67 -0.05 -6.06
CA VAL A 13 21.52 -0.95 -6.14
C VAL A 13 21.96 -2.33 -6.65
N GLU A 14 22.92 -2.36 -7.57
CA GLU A 14 23.57 -3.56 -8.10
C GLU A 14 24.21 -4.36 -6.96
N GLU A 15 25.06 -3.74 -6.14
CA GLU A 15 25.67 -4.40 -4.98
C GLU A 15 24.60 -4.87 -3.99
N ALA A 16 23.55 -4.08 -3.75
CA ALA A 16 22.46 -4.48 -2.87
C ALA A 16 21.75 -5.74 -3.38
N TYR A 17 21.52 -5.82 -4.69
CA TYR A 17 20.95 -7.00 -5.34
C TYR A 17 21.88 -8.21 -5.25
N GLU A 18 23.17 -8.06 -5.53
CA GLU A 18 24.16 -9.14 -5.42
C GLU A 18 24.25 -9.69 -3.99
N LEU A 19 24.29 -8.79 -3.01
CA LEU A 19 24.27 -9.15 -1.59
C LEU A 19 22.96 -9.84 -1.22
N ALA A 20 21.83 -9.40 -1.76
CA ALA A 20 20.56 -10.08 -1.58
C ALA A 20 20.69 -11.51 -2.11
N VAL A 21 21.00 -11.71 -3.39
CA VAL A 21 21.14 -13.03 -4.03
C VAL A 21 22.06 -13.96 -3.21
N LYS A 22 23.21 -13.46 -2.77
CA LYS A 22 24.17 -14.22 -1.94
C LYS A 22 23.64 -14.54 -0.54
N ASN A 23 22.89 -13.64 0.09
CA ASN A 23 22.38 -13.77 1.45
C ASN A 23 20.86 -13.92 1.43
N LYS A 24 20.36 -15.08 0.99
CA LYS A 24 18.91 -15.35 0.77
C LYS A 24 18.01 -15.06 1.97
N THR A 25 18.54 -15.15 3.19
CA THR A 25 17.80 -14.92 4.43
C THR A 25 17.95 -13.51 4.98
N ALA A 26 18.86 -12.69 4.43
CA ALA A 26 19.04 -11.32 4.88
C ALA A 26 17.92 -10.42 4.32
N PRO A 27 17.15 -9.73 5.18
CA PRO A 27 16.16 -8.77 4.73
C PRO A 27 16.85 -7.48 4.29
N MET A 28 16.20 -6.75 3.38
CA MET A 28 16.52 -5.37 3.06
C MET A 28 16.08 -4.51 4.26
N LEU A 29 17.06 -3.90 4.92
CA LEU A 29 16.86 -2.97 6.02
C LEU A 29 16.66 -1.57 5.45
N ALA A 30 15.39 -1.20 5.31
CA ALA A 30 14.97 0.17 5.07
C ALA A 30 14.80 0.90 6.42
N GLY A 31 13.62 1.44 6.71
CA GLY A 31 13.32 2.08 8.00
C GLY A 31 13.33 1.18 9.25
N GLY A 32 13.41 -0.15 9.07
CA GLY A 32 13.44 -1.14 10.17
C GLY A 32 12.14 -1.31 10.97
N CYS A 33 11.15 -0.42 10.79
CA CYS A 33 9.89 -0.39 11.53
C CYS A 33 9.13 -1.71 11.51
N TRP A 34 8.98 -2.31 10.32
CA TRP A 34 8.22 -3.55 10.15
C TRP A 34 9.00 -4.80 10.58
N LEU A 35 10.32 -4.82 10.35
CA LEU A 35 11.18 -5.93 10.77
C LEU A 35 11.19 -6.09 12.29
N ARG A 36 10.99 -5.00 13.05
CA ARG A 36 10.88 -5.01 14.51
C ARG A 36 9.65 -5.77 15.04
N LEU A 37 8.61 -5.95 14.24
CA LEU A 37 7.41 -6.70 14.65
C LEU A 37 7.69 -8.20 14.80
N GLY A 38 8.72 -8.72 14.13
CA GLY A 38 9.16 -10.10 14.27
C GLY A 38 9.99 -10.35 15.52
N ARG A 39 10.08 -11.61 15.93
CA ARG A 39 10.98 -12.07 17.02
C ARG A 39 12.27 -12.71 16.50
N ARG A 40 12.52 -12.62 15.18
CA ARG A 40 13.65 -13.28 14.52
C ARG A 40 14.94 -12.49 14.76
N THR A 41 16.01 -13.20 15.10
CA THR A 41 17.39 -12.70 15.01
C THR A 41 17.93 -13.01 13.62
N TRP A 42 18.39 -11.98 12.90
CA TRP A 42 18.88 -12.11 11.54
C TRP A 42 20.40 -12.29 11.52
N PRO A 43 20.95 -13.30 10.80
CA PRO A 43 22.41 -13.44 10.66
C PRO A 43 23.04 -12.20 10.01
N ALA A 44 22.35 -11.60 9.04
CA ALA A 44 22.72 -10.34 8.43
C ALA A 44 21.47 -9.56 7.99
N VAL A 45 21.65 -8.27 7.80
CA VAL A 45 20.69 -7.36 7.15
C VAL A 45 21.42 -6.54 6.08
N ILE A 46 20.71 -6.14 5.03
CA ILE A 46 21.26 -5.33 3.93
C ILE A 46 20.74 -3.91 4.09
N ASP A 47 21.58 -3.00 4.55
CA ASP A 47 21.25 -1.60 4.80
C ASP A 47 21.06 -0.83 3.48
N MET A 48 19.86 -0.30 3.28
CA MET A 48 19.47 0.39 2.05
C MET A 48 19.66 1.91 2.15
N ALA A 49 20.05 2.44 3.32
CA ALA A 49 20.13 3.89 3.55
C ALA A 49 21.15 4.61 2.67
N GLY A 50 22.21 3.92 2.25
CA GLY A 50 23.29 4.48 1.44
C GLY A 50 23.04 4.55 -0.06
N LEU A 51 21.87 4.13 -0.56
CA LEU A 51 21.61 3.93 -2.00
C LEU A 51 20.97 5.13 -2.72
N ASP A 52 20.88 6.28 -2.05
CA ASP A 52 20.28 7.52 -2.60
C ASP A 52 18.84 7.35 -3.15
N LEU A 53 18.07 6.44 -2.54
CA LEU A 53 16.68 6.16 -2.90
C LEU A 53 15.67 6.95 -2.06
N ARG A 54 16.11 7.99 -1.34
CA ARG A 54 15.23 8.80 -0.47
C ARG A 54 14.91 10.13 -1.12
N TYR A 55 13.87 10.12 -1.94
CA TYR A 55 13.35 11.33 -2.58
C TYR A 55 11.86 11.17 -2.91
N VAL A 56 11.18 12.29 -3.00
CA VAL A 56 9.86 12.41 -3.61
C VAL A 56 9.96 13.57 -4.59
N LYS A 57 9.66 13.33 -5.87
CA LYS A 57 9.75 14.34 -6.92
C LYS A 57 8.56 14.27 -7.84
N GLU A 58 8.35 15.39 -8.52
CA GLU A 58 7.38 15.54 -9.58
C GLU A 58 8.10 15.58 -10.92
N GLU A 59 7.69 14.71 -11.84
CA GLU A 59 8.08 14.71 -13.25
C GLU A 59 6.87 15.11 -14.10
N ASP A 60 7.04 15.33 -15.40
CA ASP A 60 5.97 15.87 -16.27
C ASP A 60 4.67 15.06 -16.20
N ASN A 61 4.79 13.72 -16.26
CA ASN A 61 3.65 12.80 -16.36
C ASN A 61 3.40 11.97 -15.10
N GLU A 62 4.28 12.04 -14.09
CA GLU A 62 4.18 11.18 -12.91
C GLU A 62 4.86 11.77 -11.67
N PHE A 63 4.42 11.31 -10.50
CA PHE A 63 5.17 11.48 -9.25
C PHE A 63 6.07 10.28 -9.04
N VAL A 64 7.33 10.53 -8.66
CA VAL A 64 8.32 9.48 -8.42
C VAL A 64 8.71 9.49 -6.95
N ILE A 65 8.46 8.37 -6.30
CA ILE A 65 8.77 8.13 -4.90
C ILE A 65 9.88 7.08 -4.83
N GLY A 66 11.08 7.49 -4.41
CA GLY A 66 12.17 6.54 -4.18
C GLY A 66 11.82 5.57 -3.05
N ALA A 67 12.29 4.33 -3.13
CA ALA A 67 11.95 3.26 -2.18
C ALA A 67 12.27 3.61 -0.71
N MET A 68 13.28 4.45 -0.47
CA MET A 68 13.70 4.90 0.85
C MET A 68 13.04 6.20 1.29
N ALA A 69 12.18 6.82 0.47
CA ALA A 69 11.30 7.89 0.90
C ALA A 69 10.46 7.43 2.09
N THR A 70 10.43 8.23 3.15
CA THR A 70 9.64 7.91 4.34
C THR A 70 8.16 8.22 4.09
N GLN A 71 7.27 7.57 4.84
CA GLN A 71 5.84 7.89 4.82
C GLN A 71 5.61 9.37 5.15
N GLY A 72 6.42 9.95 6.04
CA GLY A 72 6.41 11.38 6.35
C GLY A 72 6.90 12.27 5.21
N ASP A 73 7.86 11.82 4.40
CA ASP A 73 8.30 12.56 3.21
C ASP A 73 7.16 12.65 2.18
N VAL A 74 6.41 11.56 1.99
CA VAL A 74 5.20 11.55 1.13
C VAL A 74 4.08 12.40 1.72
N GLU A 75 3.82 12.30 3.03
CA GLU A 75 2.78 13.09 3.71
C GLU A 75 2.99 14.60 3.54
N ARG A 76 4.25 15.07 3.53
CA ARG A 76 4.60 16.48 3.41
C ARG A 76 4.79 16.97 1.98
N PHE A 77 4.85 16.08 0.99
CA PHE A 77 5.06 16.47 -0.40
C PHE A 77 3.80 17.13 -0.98
N GLU A 78 3.83 18.46 -1.12
CA GLU A 78 2.66 19.30 -1.42
C GLU A 78 1.83 18.84 -2.62
N PRO A 79 2.41 18.47 -3.79
CA PRO A 79 1.60 18.02 -4.93
C PRO A 79 0.73 16.80 -4.63
N LEU A 80 1.20 15.87 -3.78
CA LEU A 80 0.44 14.68 -3.41
C LEU A 80 -0.64 14.93 -2.35
N GLN A 81 -0.64 16.10 -1.69
CA GLN A 81 -1.67 16.44 -0.70
C GLN A 81 -3.02 16.74 -1.38
N THR A 82 -3.00 17.22 -2.62
CA THR A 82 -4.21 17.57 -3.38
C THR A 82 -4.53 16.58 -4.50
N PHE A 83 -3.51 15.95 -5.11
CA PHE A 83 -3.69 14.99 -6.21
C PHE A 83 -4.66 13.86 -5.85
N CYS A 84 -5.69 13.65 -6.67
CA CYS A 84 -6.75 12.67 -6.46
C CYS A 84 -7.39 12.79 -5.05
N GLY A 85 -7.65 14.02 -4.60
CA GLY A 85 -8.19 14.29 -3.26
C GLY A 85 -7.25 13.91 -2.12
N GLY A 86 -5.94 13.89 -2.39
CA GLY A 86 -4.89 13.52 -1.44
C GLY A 86 -4.89 12.03 -1.08
N ALA A 87 -5.37 11.16 -1.97
CA ALA A 87 -5.58 9.74 -1.69
C ALA A 87 -4.32 9.05 -1.12
N VAL A 88 -3.16 9.28 -1.71
CA VAL A 88 -1.90 8.66 -1.24
C VAL A 88 -1.49 9.20 0.14
N VAL A 89 -1.64 10.50 0.37
CA VAL A 89 -1.36 11.13 1.67
C VAL A 89 -2.32 10.63 2.75
N LYS A 90 -3.62 10.50 2.45
CA LYS A 90 -4.60 9.87 3.34
C LYS A 90 -4.18 8.45 3.71
N GLY A 91 -3.56 7.71 2.78
CA GLY A 91 -3.14 6.31 2.97
C GLY A 91 -1.93 6.16 3.88
N VAL A 92 -1.15 7.22 4.10
CA VAL A 92 0.01 7.21 5.00
C VAL A 92 -0.25 7.94 6.32
N LYS A 93 -1.00 9.06 6.33
CA LYS A 93 -1.07 9.98 7.48
C LYS A 93 -1.71 9.40 8.75
N GLU A 94 -2.52 8.35 8.62
CA GLU A 94 -3.18 7.67 9.74
C GLU A 94 -2.37 6.47 10.27
N ILE A 95 -1.22 6.15 9.65
CA ILE A 95 -0.36 5.07 10.11
C ILE A 95 0.37 5.55 11.37
N LEU A 96 -0.06 5.01 12.51
CA LEU A 96 0.57 5.17 13.81
C LEU A 96 0.88 6.65 14.13
N GLY A 97 2.06 6.95 14.65
CA GLY A 97 2.50 8.30 15.01
C GLY A 97 3.51 8.88 14.02
N ILE A 98 3.71 10.20 14.11
CA ILE A 98 4.66 10.95 13.28
C ILE A 98 6.07 10.35 13.34
N GLN A 99 6.52 9.91 14.51
CA GLN A 99 7.83 9.29 14.70
C GLN A 99 7.98 8.00 13.89
N PHE A 100 6.90 7.20 13.82
CA PHE A 100 6.89 5.99 13.00
C PHE A 100 6.98 6.35 11.52
N ARG A 101 6.19 7.31 11.05
CA ARG A 101 6.15 7.71 9.64
C ARG A 101 7.43 8.38 9.15
N ASN A 102 8.17 9.03 10.04
CA ASN A 102 9.50 9.59 9.74
C ASN A 102 10.60 8.52 9.63
N MET A 103 10.32 7.26 9.97
CA MET A 103 11.26 6.13 9.81
C MET A 103 10.76 5.13 8.76
N ALA A 104 9.47 4.79 8.78
CA ALA A 104 8.89 3.81 7.88
C ALA A 104 8.95 4.31 6.44
N THR A 105 9.54 3.51 5.57
CA THR A 105 9.73 3.84 4.15
C THR A 105 8.57 3.33 3.31
N MET A 106 8.27 4.01 2.20
CA MET A 106 7.29 3.58 1.22
C MET A 106 7.67 2.22 0.61
N GLY A 107 8.90 2.07 0.15
CA GLY A 107 9.39 0.81 -0.44
C GLY A 107 9.34 -0.35 0.54
N GLY A 108 9.80 -0.16 1.77
CA GLY A 108 9.68 -1.20 2.82
C GLY A 108 8.22 -1.59 3.14
N SER A 109 7.28 -0.66 3.03
CA SER A 109 5.85 -0.92 3.27
C SER A 109 5.20 -1.67 2.11
N VAL A 110 5.56 -1.32 0.88
CA VAL A 110 5.04 -1.95 -0.36
C VAL A 110 5.67 -3.32 -0.60
N ALA A 111 6.99 -3.44 -0.50
CA ALA A 111 7.73 -4.68 -0.78
C ALA A 111 7.37 -5.82 0.18
N SER A 112 6.94 -5.48 1.41
CA SER A 112 6.52 -6.48 2.38
C SER A 112 5.15 -7.11 2.06
N LYS A 113 4.33 -6.46 1.22
CA LYS A 113 3.00 -6.94 0.81
C LYS A 113 2.12 -7.36 2.00
N PHE A 114 2.17 -6.58 3.08
CA PHE A 114 1.45 -6.94 4.30
C PHE A 114 -0.06 -6.97 4.05
N GLY A 115 -0.70 -8.03 4.54
CA GLY A 115 -2.15 -8.16 4.50
C GLY A 115 -2.91 -7.23 5.45
N PHE A 116 -2.24 -6.23 6.04
CA PHE A 116 -2.81 -5.17 6.88
C PHE A 116 -2.41 -3.78 6.38
N SER A 117 -1.94 -3.68 5.12
CA SER A 117 -1.42 -2.42 4.58
C SER A 117 -2.52 -1.39 4.30
N ASP A 118 -2.33 -0.18 4.82
CA ASP A 118 -3.08 1.03 4.48
C ASP A 118 -2.66 1.63 3.13
N ILE A 119 -1.42 1.40 2.72
CA ILE A 119 -0.79 2.06 1.57
C ILE A 119 -1.16 1.38 0.26
N ILE A 120 -1.21 0.04 0.24
CA ILE A 120 -1.44 -0.73 -0.99
C ILE A 120 -2.80 -0.40 -1.65
N PRO A 121 -3.94 -0.29 -0.93
CA PRO A 121 -5.19 0.16 -1.53
C PRO A 121 -5.07 1.51 -2.22
N ALA A 122 -4.44 2.50 -1.57
CA ALA A 122 -4.25 3.83 -2.15
C ALA A 122 -3.42 3.78 -3.44
N LEU A 123 -2.33 3.01 -3.45
CA LEU A 123 -1.48 2.84 -4.64
C LEU A 123 -2.19 2.09 -5.78
N LEU A 124 -3.04 1.10 -5.47
CA LEU A 124 -3.89 0.45 -6.47
C LEU A 124 -4.88 1.45 -7.06
N ALA A 125 -5.51 2.31 -6.24
CA ALA A 125 -6.52 3.26 -6.71
C ALA A 125 -5.96 4.40 -7.59
N VAL A 126 -4.69 4.77 -7.41
CA VAL A 126 -4.02 5.75 -8.29
C VAL A 126 -3.26 5.10 -9.44
N HIS A 127 -3.46 3.80 -9.68
CA HIS A 127 -2.76 3.02 -10.72
C HIS A 127 -1.23 3.20 -10.69
N ALA A 128 -0.65 3.15 -9.49
CA ALA A 128 0.79 3.26 -9.35
C ALA A 128 1.51 2.08 -10.03
N ASP A 129 2.69 2.37 -10.56
CA ASP A 129 3.66 1.38 -11.01
C ASP A 129 4.77 1.19 -9.98
N ILE A 130 5.31 -0.02 -9.93
CA ILE A 130 6.46 -0.39 -9.11
C ILE A 130 7.63 -0.66 -10.04
N VAL A 131 8.76 -0.02 -9.77
CA VAL A 131 10.01 -0.26 -10.47
C VAL A 131 10.90 -1.10 -9.57
N THR A 132 11.35 -2.24 -10.09
CA THR A 132 12.35 -3.09 -9.43
C THR A 132 13.62 -3.18 -10.27
N PHE A 133 14.74 -3.47 -9.62
CA PHE A 133 16.05 -3.43 -10.27
C PHE A 133 16.20 -4.44 -11.42
N LYS A 134 15.78 -5.71 -11.25
CA LYS A 134 15.81 -6.72 -12.32
C LYS A 134 14.50 -6.86 -13.09
N GLY A 135 13.38 -6.70 -12.40
CA GLY A 135 12.04 -6.87 -12.96
C GLY A 135 11.56 -5.68 -13.79
N GLY A 136 12.20 -4.52 -13.69
CA GLY A 136 11.79 -3.31 -14.40
C GLY A 136 10.50 -2.70 -13.84
N ARG A 137 9.83 -1.91 -14.67
CA ARG A 137 8.56 -1.24 -14.33
C ARG A 137 7.38 -2.18 -14.58
N MET A 138 6.50 -2.32 -13.61
CA MET A 138 5.26 -3.10 -13.72
C MET A 138 4.14 -2.43 -12.91
N SER A 139 2.88 -2.73 -13.24
CA SER A 139 1.75 -2.20 -12.48
C SER A 139 1.81 -2.67 -11.03
N MET A 140 1.25 -1.91 -10.10
CA MET A 140 1.12 -2.35 -8.71
C MET A 140 0.38 -3.69 -8.61
N GLN A 141 -0.62 -3.93 -9.48
CA GLN A 141 -1.35 -5.19 -9.53
C GLN A 141 -0.45 -6.38 -9.95
N ASP A 142 0.40 -6.20 -10.96
CA ASP A 142 1.38 -7.21 -11.37
C ASP A 142 2.45 -7.41 -10.30
N TYR A 143 2.90 -6.32 -9.67
CA TYR A 143 3.84 -6.39 -8.56
C TYR A 143 3.29 -7.22 -7.41
N MET A 144 2.00 -7.14 -7.09
CA MET A 144 1.39 -7.99 -6.05
C MET A 144 1.53 -9.49 -6.36
N ASN A 145 1.64 -9.88 -7.64
CA ASN A 145 1.88 -11.24 -8.09
C ASN A 145 3.35 -11.59 -8.33
N TYR A 146 4.24 -10.59 -8.45
CA TYR A 146 5.68 -10.78 -8.59
C TYR A 146 6.27 -11.52 -7.37
N ARG A 147 7.06 -12.58 -7.60
CA ARG A 147 7.65 -13.44 -6.55
C ARG A 147 9.17 -13.45 -6.52
N GLU A 148 9.82 -12.88 -7.53
CA GLU A 148 11.27 -12.82 -7.59
C GLU A 148 11.82 -11.96 -6.46
N ARG A 149 12.96 -12.40 -5.90
CA ARG A 149 13.66 -11.63 -4.90
C ARG A 149 14.48 -10.53 -5.57
N ASP A 150 13.94 -9.33 -5.51
CA ASP A 150 14.46 -8.15 -6.20
C ASP A 150 14.48 -6.92 -5.27
N ILE A 151 15.10 -5.84 -5.73
CA ILE A 151 15.14 -4.55 -5.04
C ILE A 151 14.07 -3.65 -5.64
N LEU A 152 13.06 -3.27 -4.84
CA LEU A 152 12.16 -2.18 -5.19
C LEU A 152 12.96 -0.87 -5.14
N VAL A 153 13.01 -0.14 -6.25
CA VAL A 153 13.76 1.12 -6.37
C VAL A 153 12.84 2.33 -6.33
N GLU A 154 11.69 2.27 -6.98
CA GLU A 154 10.76 3.39 -7.07
C GLU A 154 9.30 2.93 -7.07
N ILE A 155 8.42 3.82 -6.63
CA ILE A 155 6.98 3.80 -6.85
C ILE A 155 6.67 5.00 -7.73
N ARG A 156 6.05 4.79 -8.89
CA ARG A 156 5.72 5.83 -9.86
C ARG A 156 4.20 5.96 -9.96
N ILE A 157 3.68 7.17 -9.76
CA ILE A 157 2.23 7.43 -9.77
C ILE A 157 1.91 8.27 -11.00
N PRO A 158 1.19 7.74 -11.99
CA PRO A 158 0.80 8.52 -13.17
C PRO A 158 -0.10 9.70 -12.76
N LYS A 159 0.10 10.87 -13.38
CA LYS A 159 -0.71 12.07 -13.15
C LYS A 159 -2.07 12.02 -13.87
N ALA A 160 -2.85 10.99 -13.57
CA ALA A 160 -4.24 10.90 -13.99
C ALA A 160 -5.13 11.42 -12.87
N GLU A 161 -5.65 12.64 -13.01
CA GLU A 161 -6.56 13.23 -12.02
C GLU A 161 -7.94 12.56 -12.12
N VAL A 162 -8.25 11.70 -11.17
CA VAL A 162 -9.50 10.93 -11.09
C VAL A 162 -10.07 10.99 -9.68
N SER A 163 -11.37 10.74 -9.54
CA SER A 163 -12.02 10.74 -8.22
C SER A 163 -11.61 9.50 -7.45
N VAL A 164 -10.89 9.69 -6.33
CA VAL A 164 -10.44 8.60 -5.45
C VAL A 164 -10.83 8.89 -4.01
N ALA A 165 -11.36 7.86 -3.33
CA ALA A 165 -11.52 7.87 -1.89
C ALA A 165 -10.88 6.62 -1.29
N ILE A 166 -10.38 6.77 -0.06
CA ILE A 166 -9.78 5.67 0.69
C ILE A 166 -10.24 5.71 2.15
N GLU A 167 -10.30 4.55 2.76
CA GLU A 167 -10.70 4.41 4.17
C GLU A 167 -9.88 3.30 4.83
N ALA A 168 -9.54 3.50 6.09
CA ALA A 168 -8.97 2.48 6.96
C ALA A 168 -9.78 2.42 8.26
N LEU A 169 -10.65 1.41 8.37
CA LEU A 169 -11.45 1.17 9.56
C LEU A 169 -10.54 0.56 10.64
N ARG A 170 -10.48 1.18 11.82
CA ARG A 170 -9.68 0.74 12.97
C ARG A 170 -10.39 1.06 14.28
N ILE A 171 -10.02 0.39 15.37
CA ILE A 171 -10.61 0.61 16.70
C ILE A 171 -10.16 1.97 17.25
N SER A 172 -8.86 2.22 17.25
CA SER A 172 -8.25 3.50 17.60
C SER A 172 -7.21 3.92 16.55
N ARG A 173 -6.82 5.20 16.55
CA ARG A 173 -5.88 5.76 15.55
C ARG A 173 -4.56 4.97 15.45
N GLY A 174 -4.07 4.44 16.58
CA GLY A 174 -2.82 3.70 16.66
C GLY A 174 -2.93 2.21 16.32
N ASP A 175 -4.13 1.67 16.08
CA ASP A 175 -4.31 0.25 15.80
C ASP A 175 -4.08 -0.07 14.33
N PHE A 176 -3.70 -1.33 14.06
CA PHE A 176 -3.80 -1.88 12.71
C PHE A 176 -5.26 -1.84 12.23
N PRO A 177 -5.48 -1.59 10.93
CA PRO A 177 -6.83 -1.60 10.39
C PRO A 177 -7.51 -2.95 10.58
N ILE A 178 -8.82 -2.92 10.81
CA ILE A 178 -9.71 -4.06 10.66
C ILE A 178 -10.05 -4.25 9.19
N LEU A 179 -10.27 -3.18 8.43
CA LEU A 179 -10.48 -3.22 6.99
C LEU A 179 -9.80 -2.00 6.39
N THR A 180 -9.32 -2.15 5.16
CA THR A 180 -8.92 -1.02 4.33
C THR A 180 -9.72 -1.07 3.05
N GLY A 181 -10.06 0.09 2.49
CA GLY A 181 -10.82 0.20 1.26
C GLY A 181 -10.33 1.37 0.44
N SER A 182 -10.39 1.21 -0.88
CA SER A 182 -10.17 2.31 -1.81
C SER A 182 -11.11 2.16 -2.98
N ILE A 183 -11.68 3.27 -3.42
CA ILE A 183 -12.53 3.35 -4.60
C ILE A 183 -11.95 4.41 -5.53
N ARG A 184 -11.93 4.13 -6.83
CA ARG A 184 -11.64 5.11 -7.87
C ARG A 184 -12.76 5.11 -8.89
N ARG A 185 -12.99 6.27 -9.51
CA ARG A 185 -13.87 6.43 -10.67
C ARG A 185 -13.18 7.24 -11.74
N ASP A 186 -13.19 6.71 -12.95
CA ASP A 186 -12.77 7.36 -14.18
C ASP A 186 -13.83 7.20 -15.29
N ASP A 187 -13.45 7.47 -16.53
CA ASP A 187 -14.27 7.29 -17.72
C ASP A 187 -14.57 5.82 -18.06
N LYS A 188 -13.76 4.88 -17.57
CA LYS A 188 -13.90 3.44 -17.79
C LYS A 188 -14.79 2.78 -16.74
N GLY A 189 -15.01 3.43 -15.60
CA GLY A 189 -15.95 3.00 -14.58
C GLY A 189 -15.38 3.15 -13.17
N VAL A 190 -15.79 2.25 -12.30
CA VAL A 190 -15.43 2.23 -10.88
C VAL A 190 -14.60 1.00 -10.58
N GLU A 191 -13.53 1.16 -9.80
CA GLU A 191 -12.79 0.04 -9.21
C GLU A 191 -12.79 0.16 -7.69
N LEU A 192 -13.28 -0.88 -7.02
CA LEU A 192 -13.34 -0.99 -5.57
C LEU A 192 -12.36 -2.06 -5.08
N TYR A 193 -11.38 -1.67 -4.26
CA TYR A 193 -10.44 -2.59 -3.63
C TYR A 193 -10.69 -2.66 -2.14
N ILE A 194 -10.76 -3.88 -1.59
CA ILE A 194 -10.89 -4.11 -0.15
C ILE A 194 -9.69 -4.92 0.34
N GLY A 195 -9.00 -4.39 1.32
CA GLY A 195 -7.84 -4.96 1.99
C GLY A 195 -8.08 -5.24 3.46
N THR A 196 -7.04 -5.78 4.08
CA THR A 196 -7.05 -6.17 5.48
C THR A 196 -8.20 -7.14 5.76
N ARG A 197 -8.24 -8.24 5.00
CA ARG A 197 -9.29 -9.29 5.12
C ARG A 197 -8.81 -10.63 5.69
N PRO A 198 -8.10 -10.62 6.82
CA PRO A 198 -6.65 -10.43 6.91
C PRO A 198 -5.90 -10.99 5.68
N GLY A 199 -5.62 -10.11 4.74
CA GLY A 199 -5.06 -10.46 3.44
C GLY A 199 -4.78 -9.19 2.65
N VAL A 200 -3.97 -9.33 1.60
CA VAL A 200 -3.68 -8.21 0.70
C VAL A 200 -4.96 -7.69 0.06
N PRO A 201 -5.00 -6.40 -0.32
CA PRO A 201 -6.16 -5.84 -1.04
C PRO A 201 -6.47 -6.64 -2.31
N GLN A 202 -7.76 -6.82 -2.59
CA GLN A 202 -8.24 -7.38 -3.87
C GLN A 202 -9.35 -6.48 -4.41
N LEU A 203 -9.44 -6.44 -5.73
CA LEU A 203 -10.57 -5.88 -6.45
C LEU A 203 -11.84 -6.66 -6.11
N ALA A 204 -12.95 -5.95 -5.92
CA ALA A 204 -14.31 -6.50 -5.80
C ALA A 204 -15.01 -6.35 -7.16
N PRO A 205 -14.84 -7.29 -8.11
CA PRO A 205 -15.22 -7.07 -9.50
C PRO A 205 -16.72 -6.92 -9.71
N LYS A 206 -17.56 -7.70 -9.01
CA LYS A 206 -19.02 -7.59 -9.15
C LYS A 206 -19.53 -6.29 -8.54
N ALA A 207 -19.04 -5.92 -7.36
CA ALA A 207 -19.37 -4.64 -6.75
C ALA A 207 -18.93 -3.45 -7.64
N SER A 208 -17.72 -3.53 -8.20
CA SER A 208 -17.18 -2.53 -9.13
C SER A 208 -18.05 -2.37 -10.39
N ALA A 209 -18.48 -3.48 -10.97
CA ALA A 209 -19.37 -3.48 -12.13
C ALA A 209 -20.73 -2.83 -11.82
N VAL A 210 -21.35 -3.18 -10.69
CA VAL A 210 -22.62 -2.57 -10.26
C VAL A 210 -22.49 -1.06 -10.01
N LEU A 211 -21.40 -0.61 -9.38
CA LEU A 211 -21.16 0.82 -9.16
C LEU A 211 -20.90 1.55 -10.48
N SER A 212 -20.26 0.91 -11.45
CA SER A 212 -20.02 1.47 -12.78
C SER A 212 -21.31 1.64 -13.58
N GLU A 213 -22.22 0.66 -13.51
CA GLU A 213 -23.48 0.66 -14.25
C GLU A 213 -24.55 1.55 -13.61
N LYS A 214 -24.72 1.45 -12.29
CA LYS A 214 -25.85 2.06 -11.56
C LYS A 214 -25.47 3.30 -10.75
N GLY A 215 -24.18 3.64 -10.67
CA GLY A 215 -23.69 4.76 -9.88
C GLY A 215 -24.18 4.71 -8.42
N ALA A 216 -24.70 5.84 -7.94
CA ALA A 216 -25.20 5.99 -6.57
C ALA A 216 -26.38 5.04 -6.22
N ASP A 217 -27.21 4.68 -7.20
CA ASP A 217 -28.34 3.76 -6.98
C ASP A 217 -27.88 2.32 -6.72
N GLY A 218 -26.70 1.96 -7.25
CA GLY A 218 -26.08 0.64 -7.09
C GLY A 218 -25.38 0.41 -5.74
N VAL A 219 -25.21 1.45 -4.92
CA VAL A 219 -24.35 1.40 -3.73
C VAL A 219 -24.75 0.30 -2.73
N LYS A 220 -26.05 0.14 -2.48
CA LYS A 220 -26.55 -0.89 -1.55
C LYS A 220 -26.29 -2.30 -2.07
N GLU A 221 -26.47 -2.52 -3.37
CA GLU A 221 -26.24 -3.81 -4.01
C GLU A 221 -24.73 -4.13 -4.06
N ALA A 222 -23.90 -3.16 -4.45
CA ALA A 222 -22.45 -3.29 -4.47
C ALA A 222 -21.87 -3.59 -3.08
N ALA A 223 -22.42 -2.98 -2.03
CA ALA A 223 -22.04 -3.26 -0.66
C ALA A 223 -22.28 -4.73 -0.27
N LEU A 224 -23.43 -5.29 -0.64
CA LEU A 224 -23.73 -6.72 -0.43
C LEU A 224 -22.78 -7.61 -1.24
N LEU A 225 -22.58 -7.30 -2.52
CA LEU A 225 -21.68 -8.05 -3.40
C LEU A 225 -20.24 -8.07 -2.86
N ALA A 226 -19.70 -6.92 -2.43
CA ALA A 226 -18.36 -6.84 -1.85
C ALA A 226 -18.22 -7.68 -0.57
N SER A 227 -19.29 -7.80 0.21
CA SER A 227 -19.33 -8.67 1.40
C SER A 227 -19.32 -10.16 1.04
N GLU A 228 -19.88 -10.55 -0.10
CA GLU A 228 -20.07 -11.97 -0.48
C GLU A 228 -18.99 -12.50 -1.42
N GLU A 229 -18.51 -11.66 -2.35
CA GLU A 229 -17.59 -12.09 -3.41
C GLU A 229 -16.13 -12.20 -2.95
N LEU A 230 -15.78 -11.49 -1.88
CA LEU A 230 -14.44 -11.44 -1.34
C LEU A 230 -14.25 -12.46 -0.20
N VAL A 231 -13.02 -12.95 -0.05
CA VAL A 231 -12.67 -13.84 1.07
C VAL A 231 -12.37 -13.01 2.32
N TYR A 232 -13.08 -13.31 3.41
CA TYR A 232 -12.84 -12.73 4.74
C TYR A 232 -12.47 -13.83 5.73
N GLN A 233 -11.58 -13.52 6.65
CA GLN A 233 -11.18 -14.42 7.75
C GLN A 233 -11.21 -13.68 9.09
N LYS A 234 -11.21 -14.46 10.18
CA LYS A 234 -11.03 -13.92 11.53
C LYS A 234 -9.55 -13.80 11.88
N ASN A 235 -9.23 -12.89 12.79
CA ASN A 235 -7.95 -12.86 13.50
C ASN A 235 -8.17 -12.34 14.93
N SER A 236 -7.09 -12.02 15.64
CA SER A 236 -7.17 -11.47 17.01
C SER A 236 -7.86 -10.10 17.12
N HIS A 237 -8.09 -9.39 16.01
CA HIS A 237 -8.63 -8.03 16.01
C HIS A 237 -10.13 -7.98 15.66
N ALA A 238 -10.63 -8.92 14.85
CA ALA A 238 -12.03 -8.97 14.46
C ALA A 238 -12.44 -10.35 13.93
N SER A 239 -13.72 -10.68 14.09
CA SER A 239 -14.34 -11.85 13.47
C SER A 239 -14.49 -11.68 11.95
N LYS A 240 -14.75 -12.78 11.26
CA LYS A 240 -15.05 -12.78 9.83
C LYS A 240 -16.37 -12.02 9.57
N GLU A 241 -17.38 -12.32 10.38
CA GLU A 241 -18.75 -11.82 10.26
C GLU A 241 -18.77 -10.30 10.47
N TYR A 242 -18.01 -9.80 11.45
CA TYR A 242 -17.86 -8.36 11.67
C TYR A 242 -17.27 -7.66 10.45
N ARG A 243 -16.24 -8.23 9.82
CA ARG A 243 -15.63 -7.66 8.60
C ARG A 243 -16.61 -7.65 7.43
N MET A 244 -17.40 -8.71 7.27
CA MET A 244 -18.44 -8.78 6.24
C MET A 244 -19.51 -7.69 6.42
N GLU A 245 -19.96 -7.44 7.65
CA GLU A 245 -20.90 -6.34 7.91
C GLU A 245 -20.24 -4.96 7.73
N MET A 246 -19.01 -4.79 8.20
CA MET A 246 -18.31 -3.50 8.12
C MET A 246 -17.91 -3.12 6.70
N VAL A 247 -17.65 -4.08 5.81
CA VAL A 247 -17.36 -3.74 4.41
C VAL A 247 -18.56 -3.08 3.75
N LYS A 248 -19.80 -3.45 4.10
CA LYS A 248 -21.01 -2.85 3.54
C LYS A 248 -21.08 -1.36 3.87
N ALA A 249 -20.82 -1.01 5.13
CA ALA A 249 -20.79 0.38 5.58
C ALA A 249 -19.61 1.17 4.97
N MET A 250 -18.44 0.53 4.82
CA MET A 250 -17.27 1.12 4.16
C MET A 250 -17.56 1.44 2.69
N VAL A 251 -18.19 0.52 1.93
CA VAL A 251 -18.56 0.76 0.53
C VAL A 251 -19.52 1.95 0.39
N GLN A 252 -20.48 2.09 1.30
CA GLN A 252 -21.39 3.24 1.31
C GLN A 252 -20.65 4.57 1.49
N ARG A 253 -19.73 4.64 2.47
CA ARG A 253 -18.93 5.86 2.72
C ARG A 253 -18.01 6.20 1.55
N LEU A 254 -17.25 5.22 1.08
CA LEU A 254 -16.34 5.37 -0.06
C LEU A 254 -17.10 5.84 -1.32
N SER A 255 -18.23 5.19 -1.62
CA SER A 255 -19.05 5.58 -2.79
C SER A 255 -19.62 6.99 -2.64
N GLY A 256 -19.98 7.40 -1.41
CA GLY A 256 -20.44 8.75 -1.13
C GLY A 256 -19.39 9.84 -1.34
N GLU A 257 -18.10 9.52 -1.41
CA GLU A 257 -17.03 10.49 -1.72
C GLU A 257 -16.73 10.60 -3.23
N VAL A 258 -17.09 9.57 -4.02
CA VAL A 258 -16.66 9.44 -5.43
C VAL A 258 -17.81 9.43 -6.44
N LEU A 259 -19.03 9.06 -6.02
CA LEU A 259 -20.20 8.92 -6.89
C LEU A 259 -21.22 10.06 -6.75
N GLN A 260 -20.85 11.17 -6.10
CA GLN A 260 -21.67 12.39 -6.08
C GLN A 260 -21.81 13.00 -7.47
#